data_AF-A0A1J4ZA52-F1
#
_entry.id   AF-A0A1J4ZA52-F1
#
_cell.length_a   1.000
_cell.length_b   1.000
_cell.length_c   1.000
_cell.angle_alpha   90.00
_cell.angle_beta   90.00
_cell.angle_gamma   90.00
#
_symmetry.space_group_name_H-M   'P 1'
#
loop_
_entity.id
_entity.type
_entity.pdbx_description
1 polymer ?
#
loop_
_entity_poly.entity_id
_entity_poly.type
_entity_poly.pdbx_seq_one_letter_code
_entity_poly.pdbx_strand_id
1 'polypeptide(L)'
;MASYESFYGGGNYALSKGYGEGFLSFENRYPTSSFGFPTDPRTSNQLDAVSKKLNTGATTVEVSGVQAAEFESMPEQHLTEIHRLKKLVGADFTFHGPIIEPTGVTRQGWDESHRVQAERQMWSAVERAHKLDPKGNIVITFHSSANLPPPITEVIDEKTGKKVIKEISVVDENTGRFTSFSPKPDYFKGGEIQSPEQTIKKENKDAWVRALQHANFNAYAGMNDFEGIFGQQEKLIGSDGNEISQKGFQEIYKLYVDGKNEELLKKIRPETKEVIMNTMQKMTHGDIYFREAYQDLQNLYNQAYYSAKKDNREEDLKRLEKFQKEITSKVKGKDIEDPSKVIEFGQTIINGINVLRAIEAPQNLRPLKPFAIDKASETFSNLALKGYKEFKNSAPIISVENPPAGGALSRADELRDLMKESRKKFAEKAQSELGMSESEAKKQAEKLIGITWDVGHINMIRKFGYQESDLLEETKTVAPFVKHIHLSDNFGMEHTELPMGMGNVPIKREMEILEKYGKKIKDIKKIVETGGPWFRDYKVTPFAQTLNAFGSPVYSMQMAPYWNQAVSNYGGYFSGLGPINPQFHHSVYGAGFSNIPIDLGGQMEGQSRLSGAPID
;
A
#
# COMPACT_ATOMS: atom_id res chain seq x y z
N MET A 1 -38.45 -29.24 54.96
CA MET A 1 -38.82 -29.77 53.64
C MET A 1 -38.95 -28.60 52.69
N ALA A 2 -37.90 -28.33 51.91
CA ALA A 2 -37.95 -27.35 50.82
C ALA A 2 -37.95 -28.17 49.53
N SER A 3 -39.02 -28.05 48.73
CA SER A 3 -39.06 -28.66 47.41
C SER A 3 -38.12 -27.86 46.51
N TYR A 4 -37.03 -28.50 46.09
CA TYR A 4 -36.27 -28.06 44.95
C TYR A 4 -37.01 -28.55 43.70
N GLU A 5 -38.02 -27.78 43.28
CA GLU A 5 -38.54 -27.90 41.92
C GLU A 5 -37.43 -27.46 40.96
N SER A 6 -36.74 -28.44 40.38
CA SER A 6 -35.73 -28.21 39.36
C SER A 6 -36.44 -27.75 38.09
N PHE A 7 -36.74 -26.45 37.98
CA PHE A 7 -37.14 -25.86 36.72
C PHE A 7 -35.97 -25.99 35.75
N TYR A 8 -36.14 -26.90 34.79
CA TYR A 8 -35.30 -26.97 33.61
C TYR A 8 -35.38 -25.60 32.93
N GLY A 9 -34.28 -24.86 32.90
CA GLY A 9 -34.26 -23.48 32.40
C GLY A 9 -34.61 -23.32 30.92
N GLY A 10 -34.82 -24.42 30.19
CA GLY A 10 -35.05 -24.43 28.75
C GLY A 10 -33.83 -23.90 27.99
N GLY A 11 -33.75 -24.22 26.70
CA GLY A 11 -32.88 -23.45 25.80
C GLY A 11 -33.39 -22.00 25.72
N ASN A 12 -32.51 -21.05 25.39
CA ASN A 12 -32.93 -19.67 25.15
C ASN A 12 -33.96 -19.65 24.02
N TYR A 13 -35.19 -19.23 24.33
CA TYR A 13 -36.26 -19.15 23.33
C TYR A 13 -35.99 -18.01 22.34
N ALA A 14 -36.49 -18.18 21.10
CA ALA A 14 -36.50 -17.15 20.05
C ALA A 14 -37.29 -15.87 20.41
N LEU A 15 -37.91 -15.84 21.59
CA LEU A 15 -38.66 -14.71 22.15
C LEU A 15 -38.03 -14.15 23.44
N SER A 16 -36.85 -14.64 23.83
CA SER A 16 -36.14 -14.14 25.01
C SER A 16 -35.61 -12.72 24.75
N LYS A 17 -35.55 -11.90 25.81
CA LYS A 17 -35.19 -10.47 25.72
C LYS A 17 -33.79 -10.20 25.13
N GLY A 18 -32.88 -11.18 25.15
CA GLY A 18 -31.55 -11.12 24.54
C GLY A 18 -31.41 -11.92 23.25
N TYR A 19 -32.51 -12.48 22.70
CA TYR A 19 -32.48 -13.17 21.42
C TYR A 19 -32.23 -12.17 20.30
N GLY A 20 -31.05 -12.27 19.66
CA GLY A 20 -30.66 -11.43 18.53
C GLY A 20 -29.46 -10.50 18.76
N GLU A 21 -28.89 -10.42 19.97
CA GLU A 21 -27.79 -9.48 20.24
C GLU A 21 -26.49 -9.75 19.44
N GLY A 22 -26.30 -10.95 18.88
CA GLY A 22 -25.17 -11.32 18.00
C GLY A 22 -25.55 -11.64 16.55
N PHE A 23 -26.77 -11.28 16.12
CA PHE A 23 -27.36 -11.73 14.87
C PHE A 23 -27.55 -10.57 13.86
N LEU A 24 -27.07 -10.76 12.62
CA LEU A 24 -27.04 -9.72 11.59
C LEU A 24 -28.31 -9.69 10.69
N SER A 25 -29.29 -10.57 10.93
CA SER A 25 -30.58 -10.58 10.19
C SER A 25 -30.47 -10.78 8.67
N PHE A 26 -29.62 -11.72 8.24
CA PHE A 26 -29.45 -12.12 6.82
C PHE A 26 -30.21 -13.40 6.43
N GLU A 27 -31.28 -13.75 7.15
CA GLU A 27 -32.06 -14.98 6.94
C GLU A 27 -32.29 -15.30 5.46
N ASN A 28 -31.92 -16.52 5.05
CA ASN A 28 -32.03 -17.05 3.68
C ASN A 28 -31.25 -16.30 2.58
N ARG A 29 -30.39 -15.31 2.92
CA ARG A 29 -29.59 -14.59 1.90
C ARG A 29 -28.28 -15.28 1.56
N TYR A 30 -27.63 -15.91 2.54
CA TYR A 30 -26.29 -16.50 2.36
C TYR A 30 -26.23 -17.95 2.87
N PRO A 31 -26.19 -18.94 1.96
CA PRO A 31 -25.98 -20.34 2.35
C PRO A 31 -24.56 -20.55 2.89
N THR A 32 -24.35 -21.59 3.68
CA THR A 32 -23.04 -21.98 4.22
C THR A 32 -21.95 -22.05 3.14
N SER A 33 -22.31 -22.51 1.93
CA SER A 33 -21.37 -22.62 0.81
C SER A 33 -20.86 -21.29 0.25
N SER A 34 -21.47 -20.17 0.64
CA SER A 34 -21.01 -18.83 0.22
C SER A 34 -19.82 -18.32 1.03
N PHE A 35 -19.50 -18.97 2.15
CA PHE A 35 -18.39 -18.61 3.03
C PHE A 35 -17.18 -19.54 2.82
N GLY A 36 -16.00 -18.94 2.79
CA GLY A 36 -14.72 -19.63 2.85
C GLY A 36 -13.91 -19.20 4.05
N PHE A 37 -12.83 -19.93 4.34
CA PHE A 37 -11.99 -19.69 5.50
C PHE A 37 -10.52 -19.74 5.08
N PRO A 38 -9.69 -18.82 5.57
CA PRO A 38 -8.27 -18.84 5.28
C PRO A 38 -7.58 -19.95 6.08
N THR A 39 -6.47 -20.39 5.52
CA THR A 39 -5.45 -21.17 6.20
C THR A 39 -4.60 -20.28 7.11
N ASP A 40 -3.82 -20.89 8.00
CA ASP A 40 -2.94 -20.10 8.88
C ASP A 40 -1.75 -19.57 8.06
N PRO A 41 -1.50 -18.25 8.00
CA PRO A 41 -0.40 -17.69 7.21
C PRO A 41 0.99 -17.94 7.81
N ARG A 42 1.08 -18.49 9.03
CA ARG A 42 2.34 -18.69 9.78
C ARG A 42 2.95 -20.08 9.59
N THR A 43 2.40 -20.90 8.69
CA THR A 43 2.91 -22.24 8.42
C THR A 43 3.18 -22.41 6.94
N SER A 44 4.32 -22.99 6.60
CA SER A 44 4.62 -23.47 5.25
C SER A 44 3.91 -24.79 4.90
N ASN A 45 3.41 -25.53 5.90
CA ASN A 45 2.63 -26.74 5.69
C ASN A 45 1.16 -26.42 5.36
N GLN A 46 0.97 -25.71 4.26
CA GLN A 46 -0.34 -25.32 3.75
C GLN A 46 -1.21 -26.52 3.36
N LEU A 47 -0.61 -27.67 3.02
CA LEU A 47 -1.37 -28.88 2.72
C LEU A 47 -2.16 -29.38 3.93
N ASP A 48 -1.51 -29.51 5.09
CA ASP A 48 -2.17 -29.85 6.35
C ASP A 48 -3.19 -28.78 6.76
N ALA A 49 -2.83 -27.50 6.60
CA ALA A 49 -3.73 -26.40 6.90
C ALA A 49 -5.02 -26.47 6.07
N VAL A 50 -4.93 -26.66 4.75
CA VAL A 50 -6.08 -26.83 3.85
C VAL A 50 -6.90 -28.06 4.26
N SER A 51 -6.26 -29.20 4.50
CA SER A 51 -6.96 -30.43 4.90
C SER A 51 -7.79 -30.21 6.18
N LYS A 52 -7.20 -29.56 7.19
CA LYS A 52 -7.90 -29.21 8.43
C LYS A 52 -9.09 -28.28 8.20
N LYS A 53 -9.01 -27.34 7.24
CA LYS A 53 -10.15 -26.48 6.89
C LYS A 53 -11.26 -27.24 6.18
N LEU A 54 -10.91 -28.11 5.24
CA LEU A 54 -11.90 -28.95 4.55
C LEU A 54 -12.62 -29.88 5.54
N ASN A 55 -11.92 -30.39 6.56
CA ASN A 55 -12.52 -31.22 7.61
C ASN A 55 -13.58 -30.50 8.46
N THR A 56 -13.63 -29.16 8.45
CA THR A 56 -14.72 -28.42 9.12
C THR A 56 -15.99 -28.32 8.26
N GLY A 57 -15.98 -28.89 7.06
CA GLY A 57 -17.07 -28.76 6.09
C GLY A 57 -17.02 -27.46 5.27
N ALA A 58 -15.90 -26.73 5.30
CA ALA A 58 -15.71 -25.55 4.45
C ALA A 58 -15.67 -25.96 2.97
N THR A 59 -16.56 -25.39 2.15
CA THR A 59 -16.59 -25.63 0.70
C THR A 59 -15.68 -24.69 -0.07
N THR A 60 -15.22 -23.61 0.56
CA THR A 60 -14.23 -22.69 0.00
C THR A 60 -13.09 -22.53 1.01
N VAL A 61 -11.83 -22.62 0.56
CA VAL A 61 -10.65 -22.37 1.41
C VAL A 61 -9.75 -21.36 0.74
N GLU A 62 -9.31 -20.36 1.48
CA GLU A 62 -8.26 -19.46 1.02
C GLU A 62 -6.90 -19.98 1.46
N VAL A 63 -6.04 -20.28 0.49
CA VAL A 63 -4.67 -20.70 0.76
C VAL A 63 -3.83 -19.43 1.00
N SER A 64 -3.19 -19.34 2.16
CA SER A 64 -2.54 -18.12 2.64
C SER A 64 -1.04 -18.17 2.35
N GLY A 65 -0.58 -17.25 1.51
CA GLY A 65 0.82 -16.94 1.22
C GLY A 65 1.28 -15.59 1.79
N VAL A 66 0.50 -15.00 2.70
CA VAL A 66 0.68 -13.65 3.29
C VAL A 66 2.10 -13.42 3.81
N GLN A 67 2.68 -14.41 4.51
CA GLN A 67 4.07 -14.36 4.95
C GLN A 67 4.99 -14.88 3.84
N ALA A 68 5.74 -13.96 3.23
CA ALA A 68 6.62 -14.29 2.10
C ALA A 68 7.62 -15.42 2.43
N ALA A 69 8.22 -15.42 3.63
CA ALA A 69 9.18 -16.43 4.03
C ALA A 69 8.56 -17.84 4.12
N GLU A 70 7.39 -17.96 4.75
CA GLU A 70 6.66 -19.23 4.84
C GLU A 70 6.21 -19.69 3.46
N PHE A 71 5.70 -18.77 2.64
CA PHE A 71 5.27 -19.06 1.29
C PHE A 71 6.43 -19.57 0.42
N GLU A 72 7.57 -18.90 0.42
CA GLU A 72 8.76 -19.29 -0.35
C GLU A 72 9.29 -20.68 0.06
N SER A 73 9.14 -21.06 1.34
CA SER A 73 9.54 -22.38 1.83
C SER A 73 8.59 -23.53 1.49
N MET A 74 7.36 -23.22 1.05
CA MET A 74 6.36 -24.25 0.71
C MET A 74 6.77 -25.04 -0.55
N PRO A 75 6.84 -26.38 -0.51
CA PRO A 75 7.14 -27.18 -1.69
C PRO A 75 6.05 -27.12 -2.76
N GLU A 76 6.43 -27.13 -4.04
CA GLU A 76 5.49 -27.18 -5.18
C GLU A 76 4.59 -28.42 -5.19
N GLN A 77 5.07 -29.52 -4.61
CA GLN A 77 4.31 -30.75 -4.43
C GLN A 77 3.10 -30.55 -3.53
N HIS A 78 3.18 -29.64 -2.54
CA HIS A 78 2.04 -29.32 -1.69
C HIS A 78 0.91 -28.67 -2.51
N LEU A 79 1.22 -27.76 -3.43
CA LEU A 79 0.23 -27.14 -4.30
C LEU A 79 -0.46 -28.17 -5.21
N THR A 80 0.32 -29.11 -5.75
CA THR A 80 -0.20 -30.21 -6.58
C THR A 80 -1.17 -31.09 -5.77
N GLU A 81 -0.80 -31.40 -4.53
CA GLU A 81 -1.62 -32.23 -3.65
C GLU A 81 -2.87 -31.49 -3.15
N ILE A 82 -2.76 -30.20 -2.84
CA ILE A 82 -3.90 -29.33 -2.53
C ILE A 82 -4.87 -29.33 -3.72
N HIS A 83 -4.39 -29.19 -4.96
CA HIS A 83 -5.23 -29.28 -6.14
C HIS A 83 -5.91 -30.66 -6.30
N ARG A 84 -5.24 -31.75 -5.92
CA ARG A 84 -5.85 -33.09 -5.89
C ARG A 84 -6.97 -33.15 -4.85
N LEU A 85 -6.73 -32.65 -3.65
CA LEU A 85 -7.75 -32.55 -2.60
C LEU A 85 -8.96 -31.71 -3.05
N LYS A 86 -8.73 -30.59 -3.74
CA LYS A 86 -9.77 -29.77 -4.36
C LYS A 86 -10.76 -30.63 -5.16
N LYS A 87 -10.22 -31.45 -6.06
CA LYS A 87 -11.01 -32.32 -6.95
C LYS A 87 -11.72 -33.43 -6.20
N LEU A 88 -11.07 -34.01 -5.19
CA LEU A 88 -11.64 -35.11 -4.40
C LEU A 88 -12.82 -34.64 -3.54
N VAL A 89 -12.70 -33.47 -2.92
CA VAL A 89 -13.70 -32.92 -2.00
C VAL A 89 -14.76 -32.10 -2.74
N GLY A 90 -14.47 -31.62 -3.96
CA GLY A 90 -15.34 -30.71 -4.69
C GLY A 90 -15.37 -29.30 -4.07
N ALA A 91 -14.26 -28.86 -3.49
CA ALA A 91 -14.11 -27.55 -2.89
C ALA A 91 -13.58 -26.50 -3.88
N ASP A 92 -13.82 -25.23 -3.58
CA ASP A 92 -13.25 -24.08 -4.29
C ASP A 92 -12.09 -23.48 -3.51
N PHE A 93 -11.11 -22.91 -4.20
CA PHE A 93 -9.98 -22.22 -3.57
C PHE A 93 -9.82 -20.79 -4.07
N THR A 94 -9.38 -19.92 -3.17
CA THR A 94 -8.80 -18.60 -3.44
C THR A 94 -7.38 -18.59 -2.87
N PHE A 95 -6.60 -17.55 -3.18
CA PHE A 95 -5.23 -17.44 -2.72
C PHE A 95 -4.96 -16.03 -2.18
N HIS A 96 -4.49 -15.91 -0.95
CA HIS A 96 -3.99 -14.63 -0.42
C HIS A 96 -2.48 -14.57 -0.66
N GLY A 97 -2.04 -13.68 -1.54
CA GLY A 97 -0.63 -13.47 -1.87
C GLY A 97 0.20 -12.85 -0.73
N PRO A 98 1.54 -12.84 -0.87
CA PRO A 98 2.43 -12.22 0.10
C PRO A 98 2.21 -10.71 0.21
N ILE A 99 2.39 -10.18 1.42
CA ILE A 99 2.38 -8.72 1.66
C ILE A 99 3.67 -8.12 1.10
N ILE A 100 3.55 -7.51 -0.08
CA ILE A 100 4.66 -6.90 -0.83
C ILE A 100 4.22 -5.50 -1.25
N GLU A 101 5.14 -4.53 -1.21
CA GLU A 101 4.86 -3.15 -1.62
C GLU A 101 4.88 -3.02 -3.16
N PRO A 102 3.72 -2.91 -3.83
CA PRO A 102 3.67 -2.94 -5.30
C PRO A 102 4.24 -1.68 -5.96
N THR A 103 4.45 -0.59 -5.20
CA THR A 103 5.04 0.64 -5.72
C THR A 103 6.56 0.59 -5.86
N GLY A 104 7.23 -0.38 -5.21
CA GLY A 104 8.70 -0.44 -5.11
C GLY A 104 9.30 0.44 -4.01
N VAL A 105 8.46 0.94 -3.10
CA VAL A 105 8.92 1.75 -1.98
C VAL A 105 9.52 0.87 -0.89
N THR A 106 10.67 1.32 -0.39
CA THR A 106 11.39 0.70 0.72
C THR A 106 11.63 1.72 1.83
N ARG A 107 12.22 1.28 2.94
CA ARG A 107 12.64 2.19 4.02
C ARG A 107 13.70 3.21 3.56
N GLN A 108 14.48 2.90 2.53
CA GLN A 108 15.46 3.82 1.95
C GLN A 108 14.87 4.82 0.96
N GLY A 109 13.58 4.70 0.63
CA GLY A 109 12.91 5.47 -0.41
C GLY A 109 12.46 4.59 -1.58
N TRP A 110 12.10 5.24 -2.66
CA TRP A 110 11.65 4.61 -3.89
C TRP A 110 12.79 4.40 -4.89
N ASP A 111 12.78 3.23 -5.52
CA ASP A 111 13.61 2.93 -6.69
C ASP A 111 12.85 1.98 -7.64
N GLU A 112 12.97 2.20 -8.95
CA GLU A 112 12.28 1.39 -9.95
C GLU A 112 12.71 -0.09 -9.92
N SER A 113 13.97 -0.40 -9.58
CA SER A 113 14.46 -1.77 -9.46
C SER A 113 13.75 -2.56 -8.36
N HIS A 114 13.40 -1.90 -7.24
CA HIS A 114 12.62 -2.50 -6.17
C HIS A 114 11.18 -2.79 -6.62
N ARG A 115 10.57 -1.93 -7.44
CA ARG A 115 9.24 -2.19 -8.03
C ARG A 115 9.28 -3.43 -8.91
N VAL A 116 10.30 -3.54 -9.77
CA VAL A 116 10.49 -4.72 -10.63
C VAL A 116 10.75 -5.98 -9.81
N GLN A 117 11.47 -5.88 -8.68
CA GLN A 117 11.66 -7.00 -7.76
C GLN A 117 10.33 -7.43 -7.10
N ALA A 118 9.54 -6.47 -6.61
CA ALA A 118 8.21 -6.72 -6.06
C ALA A 118 7.31 -7.44 -7.08
N GLU A 119 7.30 -6.96 -8.33
CA GLU A 119 6.56 -7.59 -9.43
C GLU A 119 6.98 -9.04 -9.67
N ARG A 120 8.29 -9.37 -9.60
CA ARG A 120 8.78 -10.75 -9.74
C ARG A 120 8.32 -11.66 -8.59
N GLN A 121 8.35 -11.16 -7.36
CA GLN A 121 7.88 -11.92 -6.20
C GLN A 121 6.36 -12.16 -6.26
N MET A 122 5.58 -11.13 -6.57
CA MET A 122 4.14 -11.25 -6.79
C MET A 122 3.82 -12.16 -7.97
N TRP A 123 4.63 -12.16 -9.03
CA TRP A 123 4.48 -13.08 -10.15
C TRP A 123 4.64 -14.55 -9.73
N SER A 124 5.63 -14.86 -8.89
CA SER A 124 5.78 -16.21 -8.34
C SER A 124 4.52 -16.67 -7.60
N ALA A 125 3.87 -15.76 -6.86
CA ALA A 125 2.58 -16.04 -6.24
C ALA A 125 1.47 -16.32 -7.27
N VAL A 126 1.43 -15.59 -8.39
CA VAL A 126 0.48 -15.83 -9.49
C VAL A 126 0.65 -17.21 -10.12
N GLU A 127 1.89 -17.61 -10.43
CA GLU A 127 2.18 -18.93 -11.01
C GLU A 127 1.77 -20.07 -10.06
N ARG A 128 2.06 -19.91 -8.78
CA ARG A 128 1.79 -20.93 -7.76
C ARG A 128 0.30 -21.03 -7.44
N ALA A 129 -0.41 -19.91 -7.40
CA ALA A 129 -1.87 -19.90 -7.28
C ALA A 129 -2.54 -20.59 -8.48
N HIS A 130 -2.07 -20.39 -9.71
CA HIS A 130 -2.60 -21.09 -10.89
C HIS A 130 -2.52 -22.62 -10.73
N LYS A 131 -1.48 -23.15 -10.07
CA LYS A 131 -1.36 -24.60 -9.81
C LYS A 131 -2.46 -25.15 -8.90
N LEU A 132 -3.06 -24.32 -8.05
CA LEU A 132 -4.21 -24.70 -7.22
C LEU A 132 -5.49 -24.89 -8.06
N ASP A 133 -5.58 -24.21 -9.19
CA ASP A 133 -6.70 -24.34 -10.13
C ASP A 133 -6.32 -24.11 -11.61
N PRO A 134 -5.62 -25.06 -12.26
CA PRO A 134 -5.02 -24.81 -13.58
C PRO A 134 -6.03 -24.57 -14.72
N LYS A 135 -7.31 -24.88 -14.49
CA LYS A 135 -8.40 -24.70 -15.46
C LYS A 135 -9.32 -23.53 -15.12
N GLY A 136 -9.30 -23.06 -13.88
CA GLY A 136 -10.16 -21.99 -13.41
C GLY A 136 -9.47 -20.63 -13.40
N ASN A 137 -10.23 -19.60 -13.06
CA ASN A 137 -9.72 -18.24 -12.85
C ASN A 137 -9.62 -18.00 -11.34
N ILE A 138 -8.66 -18.66 -10.67
CA ILE A 138 -8.48 -18.50 -9.22
C ILE A 138 -8.31 -17.02 -8.87
N VAL A 139 -9.01 -16.57 -7.84
CA VAL A 139 -8.87 -15.21 -7.31
C VAL A 139 -7.65 -15.16 -6.42
N ILE A 140 -6.78 -14.18 -6.69
CA ILE A 140 -5.60 -13.90 -5.89
C ILE A 140 -5.77 -12.53 -5.24
N THR A 141 -5.71 -12.48 -3.92
CA THR A 141 -5.71 -11.22 -3.16
C THR A 141 -4.28 -10.71 -2.94
N PHE A 142 -4.03 -9.43 -3.20
CA PHE A 142 -2.82 -8.71 -2.79
C PHE A 142 -3.21 -7.37 -2.16
N HIS A 143 -2.56 -6.94 -1.09
CA HIS A 143 -2.73 -5.57 -0.58
C HIS A 143 -2.30 -4.52 -1.61
N SER A 144 -3.02 -3.40 -1.67
CA SER A 144 -2.72 -2.26 -2.55
C SER A 144 -1.44 -1.52 -2.15
N SER A 145 -1.07 -1.58 -0.87
CA SER A 145 0.20 -1.12 -0.32
C SER A 145 0.59 -1.93 0.92
N ALA A 146 1.86 -1.89 1.30
CA ALA A 146 2.36 -2.61 2.48
C ALA A 146 3.09 -1.70 3.47
N ASN A 147 3.88 -0.75 2.98
CA ASN A 147 4.78 0.05 3.81
C ASN A 147 4.64 1.56 3.59
N LEU A 148 3.64 1.97 2.83
CA LEU A 148 3.45 3.38 2.50
C LEU A 148 2.62 4.12 3.55
N PRO A 149 3.05 5.32 3.98
CA PRO A 149 2.23 6.18 4.83
C PRO A 149 0.98 6.65 4.07
N PRO A 150 -0.07 7.09 4.77
CA PRO A 150 -1.28 7.57 4.12
C PRO A 150 -0.94 8.80 3.26
N PRO A 151 -1.46 8.90 2.02
CA PRO A 151 -1.22 10.07 1.17
C PRO A 151 -1.68 11.37 1.80
N ILE A 152 -2.83 11.33 2.46
CA ILE A 152 -3.40 12.42 3.22
C ILE A 152 -3.95 11.82 4.51
N THR A 153 -3.51 12.36 5.65
CA THR A 153 -4.11 12.02 6.95
C THR A 153 -5.26 12.99 7.21
N GLU A 154 -6.48 12.55 6.93
CA GLU A 154 -7.71 13.26 7.25
C GLU A 154 -8.30 12.77 8.58
N VAL A 155 -8.71 13.70 9.44
CA VAL A 155 -9.44 13.40 10.68
C VAL A 155 -10.70 14.24 10.78
N ILE A 156 -11.73 13.71 11.42
CA ILE A 156 -12.90 14.49 11.81
C ILE A 156 -12.55 15.25 13.08
N ASP A 157 -12.61 16.59 13.02
CA ASP A 157 -12.43 17.43 14.19
C ASP A 157 -13.64 17.30 15.12
N GLU A 158 -13.42 16.86 16.36
CA GLU A 158 -14.49 16.56 17.32
C GLU A 158 -15.33 17.80 17.70
N LYS A 159 -14.77 19.01 17.62
CA LYS A 159 -15.45 20.24 18.00
C LYS A 159 -16.35 20.77 16.90
N THR A 160 -15.93 20.60 15.64
CA THR A 160 -16.58 21.18 14.47
C THR A 160 -17.33 20.16 13.62
N GLY A 161 -17.04 18.87 13.80
CA GLY A 161 -17.55 17.77 12.96
C GLY A 161 -17.02 17.81 11.52
N LYS A 162 -16.02 18.64 11.22
CA LYS A 162 -15.50 18.83 9.85
C LYS A 162 -14.23 18.00 9.62
N LYS A 163 -14.04 17.57 8.38
CA LYS A 163 -12.78 16.96 7.93
C LYS A 163 -11.65 18.00 7.98
N VAL A 164 -10.56 17.65 8.64
CA VAL A 164 -9.35 18.45 8.75
C VAL A 164 -8.17 17.60 8.28
N ILE A 165 -7.36 18.18 7.39
CA ILE A 165 -6.12 17.56 6.92
C ILE A 165 -5.03 17.82 7.95
N LYS A 166 -4.47 16.76 8.53
CA LYS A 166 -3.37 16.83 9.51
C LYS A 166 -2.01 16.73 8.87
N GLU A 167 -1.91 15.94 7.80
CA GLU A 167 -0.65 15.59 7.18
C GLU A 167 -0.87 15.32 5.69
N ILE A 168 0.09 15.75 4.89
CA ILE A 168 0.17 15.52 3.45
C ILE A 168 1.51 14.85 3.19
N SER A 169 1.47 13.62 2.68
CA SER A 169 2.66 12.88 2.30
C SER A 169 3.01 13.16 0.84
N VAL A 170 4.29 13.40 0.57
CA VAL A 170 4.84 13.59 -0.77
C VAL A 170 6.03 12.69 -0.99
N VAL A 171 6.38 12.49 -2.25
CA VAL A 171 7.64 11.87 -2.68
C VAL A 171 8.45 12.88 -3.47
N ASP A 172 9.74 12.99 -3.16
CA ASP A 172 10.70 13.65 -4.01
C ASP A 172 11.14 12.68 -5.10
N GLU A 173 10.69 12.89 -6.33
CA GLU A 173 10.98 11.98 -7.46
C GLU A 173 12.48 11.92 -7.81
N ASN A 174 13.29 12.91 -7.41
CA ASN A 174 14.73 12.89 -7.70
C ASN A 174 15.49 11.99 -6.72
N THR A 175 15.08 11.99 -5.45
CA THR A 175 15.78 11.25 -4.40
C THR A 175 15.06 9.97 -3.99
N GLY A 176 13.82 9.79 -4.43
CA GLY A 176 12.92 8.72 -4.00
C GLY A 176 12.47 8.86 -2.54
N ARG A 177 12.82 9.95 -1.86
CA ARG A 177 12.55 10.12 -0.42
C ARG A 177 11.13 10.62 -0.19
N PHE A 178 10.54 10.13 0.89
CA PHE A 178 9.21 10.56 1.35
C PHE A 178 9.36 11.63 2.42
N THR A 179 8.53 12.66 2.32
CA THR A 179 8.40 13.67 3.35
C THR A 179 6.93 13.96 3.59
N SER A 180 6.63 14.44 4.79
CA SER A 180 5.28 14.82 5.16
C SER A 180 5.24 16.25 5.62
N PHE A 181 4.15 16.94 5.30
CA PHE A 181 3.90 18.30 5.74
C PHE A 181 2.59 18.37 6.50
N SER A 182 2.59 19.04 7.64
CA SER A 182 1.36 19.43 8.31
C SER A 182 0.92 20.80 7.82
N PRO A 183 -0.27 20.94 7.21
CA PRO A 183 -0.81 22.25 6.87
C PRO A 183 -0.89 23.13 8.11
N LYS A 184 -0.30 24.33 8.04
CA LYS A 184 -0.34 25.31 9.13
C LYS A 184 -1.10 26.56 8.68
N PRO A 185 -1.83 27.23 9.59
CA PRO A 185 -2.43 28.52 9.30
C PRO A 185 -1.34 29.54 8.94
N ASP A 186 -1.52 30.26 7.84
CA ASP A 186 -0.67 31.41 7.53
C ASP A 186 -1.17 32.63 8.32
N TYR A 187 -0.72 32.77 9.57
CA TYR A 187 -1.11 33.88 10.43
C TYR A 187 -0.75 35.25 9.86
N PHE A 188 0.25 35.33 8.97
CA PHE A 188 0.59 36.59 8.30
C PHE A 188 -0.45 36.98 7.24
N LYS A 189 -1.11 35.99 6.62
CA LYS A 189 -2.17 36.20 5.61
C LYS A 189 -3.59 35.99 6.16
N GLY A 190 -3.80 36.23 7.46
CA GLY A 190 -5.13 36.16 8.07
C GLY A 190 -5.53 34.78 8.61
N GLY A 191 -4.60 33.82 8.69
CA GLY A 191 -4.80 32.53 9.35
C GLY A 191 -5.46 31.45 8.49
N GLU A 192 -5.54 31.64 7.17
CA GLU A 192 -6.08 30.62 6.27
C GLU A 192 -5.14 29.42 6.14
N ILE A 193 -5.72 28.21 6.09
CA ILE A 193 -4.99 26.96 5.83
C ILE A 193 -5.04 26.71 4.32
N GLN A 194 -3.87 26.60 3.70
CA GLN A 194 -3.74 26.32 2.27
C GLN A 194 -4.21 24.90 1.94
N SER A 195 -4.73 24.69 0.72
CA SER A 195 -5.04 23.35 0.24
C SER A 195 -3.75 22.50 0.11
N PRO A 196 -3.86 21.16 0.07
CA PRO A 196 -2.69 20.30 -0.14
C PRO A 196 -1.90 20.65 -1.41
N GLU A 197 -2.60 20.90 -2.51
CA GLU A 197 -1.99 21.24 -3.79
C GLU A 197 -1.26 22.58 -3.73
N GLN A 198 -1.85 23.58 -3.06
CA GLN A 198 -1.22 24.88 -2.85
C GLN A 198 0.02 24.76 -1.94
N THR A 199 -0.07 23.94 -0.90
CA THR A 199 1.04 23.67 0.03
C THR A 199 2.21 23.03 -0.71
N ILE A 200 1.96 21.96 -1.48
CA ILE A 200 3.00 21.27 -2.26
C ILE A 200 3.62 22.20 -3.31
N LYS A 201 2.80 22.97 -4.04
CA LYS A 201 3.30 23.92 -5.04
C LYS A 201 4.18 24.99 -4.40
N LYS A 202 3.80 25.48 -3.22
CA LYS A 202 4.61 26.43 -2.44
C LYS A 202 5.92 25.79 -2.00
N GLU A 203 5.90 24.58 -1.45
CA GLU A 203 7.12 23.87 -1.02
C GLU A 203 8.09 23.62 -2.18
N ASN A 204 7.58 23.20 -3.35
CA ASN A 204 8.40 23.08 -4.57
C ASN A 204 9.05 24.42 -4.96
N LYS A 205 8.26 25.50 -4.95
CA LYS A 205 8.77 26.84 -5.27
C LYS A 205 9.81 27.32 -4.26
N ASP A 206 9.54 27.16 -2.97
CA ASP A 206 10.42 27.63 -1.91
C ASP A 206 11.72 26.81 -1.88
N ALA A 207 11.65 25.49 -2.11
CA ALA A 207 12.83 24.64 -2.27
C ALA A 207 13.69 25.07 -3.48
N TRP A 208 13.05 25.34 -4.62
CA TRP A 208 13.73 25.83 -5.81
C TRP A 208 14.41 27.19 -5.57
N VAL A 209 13.70 28.13 -4.94
CA VAL A 209 14.23 29.45 -4.62
C VAL A 209 15.41 29.35 -3.65
N ARG A 210 15.32 28.54 -2.60
CA ARG A 210 16.44 28.32 -1.66
C ARG A 210 17.67 27.76 -2.36
N ALA A 211 17.50 26.78 -3.24
CA ALA A 211 18.61 26.20 -3.97
C ALA A 211 19.26 27.21 -4.94
N LEU A 212 18.46 28.02 -5.64
CA LEU A 212 18.96 29.13 -6.45
C LEU A 212 19.66 30.21 -5.62
N GLN A 213 19.15 30.50 -4.42
CA GLN A 213 19.78 31.46 -3.51
C GLN A 213 21.14 30.96 -3.01
N HIS A 214 21.27 29.67 -2.72
CA HIS A 214 22.56 29.06 -2.34
C HIS A 214 23.59 29.18 -3.48
N ALA A 215 23.23 28.74 -4.69
CA ALA A 215 24.08 28.87 -5.87
C ALA A 215 24.46 30.33 -6.13
N ASN A 216 23.50 31.25 -5.97
CA ASN A 216 23.71 32.68 -6.17
C ASN A 216 24.63 33.27 -5.10
N PHE A 217 24.46 32.88 -3.84
CA PHE A 217 25.32 33.33 -2.76
C PHE A 217 26.77 32.95 -3.04
N ASN A 218 27.02 31.68 -3.39
CA ASN A 218 28.36 31.21 -3.76
C ASN A 218 28.91 31.97 -4.99
N ALA A 219 28.11 32.14 -6.04
CA ALA A 219 28.56 32.89 -7.22
C ALA A 219 28.93 34.35 -6.91
N TYR A 220 28.14 35.06 -6.10
CA TYR A 220 28.44 36.44 -5.73
C TYR A 220 29.55 36.55 -4.69
N ALA A 221 29.69 35.60 -3.77
CA ALA A 221 30.82 35.54 -2.85
C ALA A 221 32.14 35.42 -3.62
N GLY A 222 32.20 34.50 -4.59
CA GLY A 222 33.32 34.38 -5.50
C GLY A 222 33.58 35.69 -6.25
N MET A 223 32.54 36.29 -6.86
CA MET A 223 32.71 37.54 -7.60
C MET A 223 33.22 38.68 -6.71
N ASN A 224 32.71 38.84 -5.50
CA ASN A 224 33.15 39.88 -4.56
C ASN A 224 34.62 39.69 -4.14
N ASP A 225 35.08 38.46 -3.96
CA ASP A 225 36.49 38.19 -3.65
C ASP A 225 37.40 38.61 -4.81
N PHE A 226 37.00 38.36 -6.07
CA PHE A 226 37.75 38.82 -7.24
C PHE A 226 37.61 40.33 -7.47
N GLU A 227 36.41 40.92 -7.36
CA GLU A 227 36.19 42.36 -7.51
C GLU A 227 36.91 43.16 -6.42
N GLY A 228 36.97 42.68 -5.18
CA GLY A 228 37.72 43.31 -4.10
C GLY A 228 39.22 43.40 -4.39
N ILE A 229 39.76 42.43 -5.14
CA ILE A 229 41.16 42.40 -5.57
C ILE A 229 41.44 43.42 -6.69
N PHE A 230 40.50 43.60 -7.63
CA PHE A 230 40.68 44.52 -8.76
C PHE A 230 40.12 45.94 -8.51
N GLY A 231 39.26 46.11 -7.50
CA GLY A 231 38.57 47.35 -7.18
C GLY A 231 39.23 48.19 -6.08
N GLN A 232 40.05 47.60 -5.20
CA GLN A 232 40.84 48.34 -4.23
C GLN A 232 42.24 48.63 -4.79
N GLN A 233 42.46 49.90 -5.14
CA GLN A 233 43.61 50.47 -5.86
C GLN A 233 44.97 50.41 -5.11
N GLU A 234 45.47 49.25 -4.74
CA GLU A 234 46.92 49.11 -4.62
C GLU A 234 47.47 48.66 -5.97
N LYS A 235 48.11 49.60 -6.68
CA LYS A 235 48.81 49.32 -7.94
C LYS A 235 49.98 48.38 -7.65
N LEU A 236 49.72 47.08 -7.71
CA LEU A 236 50.75 46.07 -7.50
C LEU A 236 51.68 46.05 -8.70
N ILE A 237 52.97 46.24 -8.44
CA ILE A 237 54.02 46.37 -9.46
C ILE A 237 54.72 45.03 -9.67
N GLY A 238 54.80 44.59 -10.92
CA GLY A 238 55.50 43.38 -11.34
C GLY A 238 57.03 43.51 -11.26
N SER A 239 57.73 42.38 -11.45
CA SER A 239 59.20 42.35 -11.51
C SER A 239 59.80 43.29 -12.58
N ASP A 240 59.06 43.55 -13.66
CA ASP A 240 59.40 44.45 -14.76
C ASP A 240 59.18 45.95 -14.45
N GLY A 241 58.57 46.27 -13.32
CA GLY A 241 58.26 47.65 -12.92
C GLY A 241 56.96 48.22 -13.46
N ASN A 242 56.16 47.42 -14.16
CA ASN A 242 54.83 47.82 -14.62
C ASN A 242 53.73 47.35 -13.66
N GLU A 243 52.58 48.01 -13.70
CA GLU A 243 51.38 47.58 -12.96
C GLU A 243 50.89 46.23 -13.49
N ILE A 244 50.62 45.28 -12.59
CA ILE A 244 50.13 43.95 -12.96
C ILE A 244 48.68 44.09 -13.45
N SER A 245 48.48 43.91 -14.76
CA SER A 245 47.12 43.88 -15.34
C SER A 245 46.29 42.70 -14.81
N GLN A 246 44.97 42.76 -14.99
CA GLN A 246 44.04 41.65 -14.69
C GLN A 246 44.49 40.32 -15.31
N LYS A 247 44.97 40.35 -16.55
CA LYS A 247 45.52 39.18 -17.25
C LYS A 247 46.83 38.69 -16.59
N GLY A 248 47.66 39.62 -16.13
CA GLY A 248 48.86 39.30 -15.35
C GLY A 248 48.53 38.61 -14.02
N PHE A 249 47.51 39.06 -13.30
CA PHE A 249 47.01 38.39 -12.09
C PHE A 249 46.49 36.99 -12.37
N GLN A 250 45.73 36.81 -13.45
CA GLN A 250 45.24 35.50 -13.90
C GLN A 250 46.38 34.51 -14.21
N GLU A 251 47.46 34.98 -14.84
CA GLU A 251 48.66 34.16 -15.08
C GLU A 251 49.41 33.82 -13.80
N ILE A 252 49.55 34.77 -12.87
CA ILE A 252 50.19 34.53 -11.57
C ILE A 252 49.34 33.54 -10.75
N TYR A 253 48.02 33.69 -10.76
CA TYR A 253 47.09 32.79 -10.09
C TYR A 253 47.19 31.37 -10.64
N LYS A 254 47.31 31.21 -11.96
CA LYS A 254 47.55 29.90 -12.57
C LYS A 254 48.84 29.25 -12.07
N LEU A 255 49.95 30.00 -11.99
CA LEU A 255 51.21 29.48 -11.46
C LEU A 255 51.11 29.11 -9.97
N TYR A 256 50.33 29.87 -9.21
CA TYR A 256 50.06 29.60 -7.79
C TYR A 256 49.29 28.29 -7.59
N VAL A 257 48.19 28.10 -8.32
CA VAL A 257 47.36 26.89 -8.24
C VAL A 257 48.10 25.66 -8.78
N ASP A 258 48.93 25.81 -9.82
CA ASP A 258 49.76 24.73 -10.37
C ASP A 258 50.95 24.35 -9.46
N GLY A 259 51.14 25.03 -8.32
CA GLY A 259 52.26 24.80 -7.40
C GLY A 259 53.63 25.24 -7.93
N LYS A 260 53.67 26.06 -8.99
CA LYS A 260 54.89 26.53 -9.66
C LYS A 260 55.48 27.76 -8.97
N ASN A 261 55.79 27.61 -7.68
CA ASN A 261 56.22 28.70 -6.81
C ASN A 261 57.51 29.40 -7.29
N GLU A 262 58.46 28.67 -7.89
CA GLU A 262 59.69 29.27 -8.42
C GLU A 262 59.45 30.17 -9.63
N GLU A 263 58.49 29.82 -10.50
CA GLU A 263 58.12 30.65 -11.65
C GLU A 263 57.29 31.86 -11.23
N LEU A 264 56.42 31.69 -10.22
CA LEU A 264 55.67 32.78 -9.60
C LEU A 264 56.61 33.81 -8.97
N LEU A 265 57.59 33.36 -8.17
CA LEU A 265 58.54 34.24 -7.48
C LEU A 265 59.40 35.06 -8.44
N LYS A 266 59.66 34.56 -9.66
CA LYS A 266 60.37 35.32 -10.72
C LYS A 266 59.54 36.44 -11.31
N LYS A 267 58.20 36.35 -11.28
CA LYS A 267 57.30 37.36 -11.84
C LYS A 267 57.00 38.50 -10.87
N ILE A 268 57.28 38.34 -9.57
CA ILE A 268 56.87 39.26 -8.51
C ILE A 268 58.06 39.90 -7.80
N ARG A 269 57.90 41.12 -7.29
CA ARG A 269 58.94 41.80 -6.51
C ARG A 269 58.97 41.28 -5.07
N PRO A 270 60.15 41.22 -4.41
CA PRO A 270 60.24 40.78 -3.01
C PRO A 270 59.35 41.58 -2.05
N GLU A 271 59.22 42.89 -2.28
CA GLU A 271 58.46 43.82 -1.43
C GLU A 271 56.93 43.63 -1.56
N THR A 272 56.46 43.10 -2.70
CA THR A 272 55.02 42.84 -2.94
C THR A 272 54.63 41.39 -2.70
N LYS A 273 55.58 40.54 -2.29
CA LYS A 273 55.37 39.09 -2.13
C LYS A 273 54.24 38.75 -1.16
N GLU A 274 54.23 39.33 0.03
CA GLU A 274 53.20 39.04 1.05
C GLU A 274 51.81 39.45 0.56
N VAL A 275 51.70 40.64 -0.02
CA VAL A 275 50.43 41.15 -0.59
C VAL A 275 49.96 40.25 -1.72
N ILE A 276 50.84 39.85 -2.64
CA ILE A 276 50.47 38.96 -3.75
C ILE A 276 50.05 37.58 -3.23
N MET A 277 50.73 37.01 -2.24
CA MET A 277 50.36 35.72 -1.67
C MET A 277 49.00 35.78 -0.96
N ASN A 278 48.72 36.85 -0.21
CA ASN A 278 47.41 37.09 0.40
C ASN A 278 46.33 37.27 -0.68
N THR A 279 46.64 37.96 -1.77
CA THR A 279 45.76 38.08 -2.94
C THR A 279 45.50 36.73 -3.59
N MET A 280 46.52 35.88 -3.77
CA MET A 280 46.35 34.53 -4.33
C MET A 280 45.47 33.65 -3.44
N GLN A 281 45.61 33.74 -2.12
CA GLN A 281 44.73 33.04 -1.17
C GLN A 281 43.27 33.48 -1.32
N LYS A 282 43.01 34.79 -1.45
CA LYS A 282 41.67 35.32 -1.71
C LYS A 282 41.13 34.86 -3.08
N MET A 283 41.95 34.85 -4.12
CA MET A 283 41.55 34.31 -5.44
C MET A 283 41.22 32.82 -5.36
N THR A 284 41.98 32.03 -4.61
CA THR A 284 41.67 30.62 -4.36
C THR A 284 40.34 30.46 -3.63
N HIS A 285 40.07 31.29 -2.63
CA HIS A 285 38.80 31.27 -1.93
C HIS A 285 37.62 31.58 -2.87
N GLY A 286 37.75 32.61 -3.70
CA GLY A 286 36.74 32.95 -4.70
C GLY A 286 36.55 31.85 -5.75
N ASP A 287 37.63 31.18 -6.18
CA ASP A 287 37.58 30.06 -7.12
C ASP A 287 36.84 28.85 -6.52
N ILE A 288 37.06 28.53 -5.24
CA ILE A 288 36.31 27.49 -4.53
C ILE A 288 34.81 27.79 -4.57
N TYR A 289 34.41 29.03 -4.28
CA TYR A 289 33.01 29.45 -4.34
C TYR A 289 32.42 29.32 -5.75
N PHE A 290 33.15 29.70 -6.79
CA PHE A 290 32.68 29.52 -8.16
C PHE A 290 32.53 28.05 -8.55
N ARG A 291 33.43 27.18 -8.11
CA ARG A 291 33.33 25.74 -8.37
C ARG A 291 32.13 25.12 -7.68
N GLU A 292 31.85 25.51 -6.44
CA GLU A 292 30.63 25.10 -5.72
C GLU A 292 29.37 25.62 -6.42
N ALA A 293 29.34 26.92 -6.78
CA ALA A 293 28.22 27.52 -7.50
C ALA A 293 27.98 26.88 -8.87
N TYR A 294 29.05 26.43 -9.56
CA TYR A 294 28.94 25.71 -10.82
C TYR A 294 28.34 24.32 -10.64
N GLN A 295 28.75 23.57 -9.62
CA GLN A 295 28.16 22.28 -9.29
C GLN A 295 26.66 22.43 -8.97
N ASP A 296 26.30 23.42 -8.16
CA ASP A 296 24.91 23.76 -7.87
C ASP A 296 24.15 24.11 -9.15
N LEU A 297 24.69 25.00 -9.98
CA LEU A 297 24.08 25.40 -11.25
C LEU A 297 23.87 24.20 -12.17
N GLN A 298 24.84 23.30 -12.28
CA GLN A 298 24.75 22.10 -13.10
C GLN A 298 23.63 21.18 -12.62
N ASN A 299 23.56 20.94 -11.31
CA ASN A 299 22.51 20.12 -10.70
C ASN A 299 21.13 20.74 -10.92
N LEU A 300 20.99 22.04 -10.66
CA LEU A 300 19.74 22.78 -10.86
C LEU A 300 19.33 22.82 -12.33
N TYR A 301 20.28 22.99 -13.25
CA TYR A 301 20.03 22.95 -14.68
C TYR A 301 19.51 21.59 -15.13
N ASN A 302 20.17 20.51 -14.73
CA ASN A 302 19.76 19.14 -15.09
C ASN A 302 18.35 18.83 -14.58
N GLN A 303 18.07 19.21 -13.34
CA GLN A 303 16.74 19.08 -12.72
C GLN A 303 15.68 19.88 -13.48
N ALA A 304 15.97 21.14 -13.79
CA ALA A 304 15.08 22.02 -14.55
C ALA A 304 14.78 21.46 -15.95
N TYR A 305 15.82 20.99 -16.66
CA TYR A 305 15.68 20.43 -17.99
C TYR A 305 14.85 19.14 -17.98
N TYR A 306 15.12 18.25 -17.02
CA TYR A 306 14.36 17.01 -16.86
C TYR A 306 12.88 17.28 -16.60
N SER A 307 12.54 18.16 -15.64
CA SER A 307 11.15 18.51 -15.35
C SER A 307 10.48 19.23 -16.53
N ALA A 308 11.16 20.16 -17.19
CA ALA A 308 10.60 20.84 -18.36
C ALA A 308 10.27 19.86 -19.50
N LYS A 309 11.11 18.84 -19.71
CA LYS A 309 10.85 17.77 -20.68
C LYS A 309 9.68 16.88 -20.26
N LYS A 310 9.64 16.47 -19.00
CA LYS A 310 8.56 15.63 -18.44
C LYS A 310 7.19 16.30 -18.54
N ASP A 311 7.14 17.59 -18.22
CA ASP A 311 5.90 18.37 -18.16
C ASP A 311 5.57 19.05 -19.51
N ASN A 312 6.32 18.77 -20.58
CA ASN A 312 6.19 19.39 -21.90
C ASN A 312 6.18 20.93 -21.87
N ARG A 313 7.05 21.55 -21.05
CA ARG A 313 7.23 23.01 -20.95
C ARG A 313 8.14 23.54 -22.05
N GLU A 314 7.60 23.68 -23.26
CA GLU A 314 8.39 24.06 -24.44
C GLU A 314 9.15 25.40 -24.31
N GLU A 315 8.55 26.41 -23.66
CA GLU A 315 9.21 27.71 -23.49
C GLU A 315 10.44 27.62 -22.57
N ASP A 316 10.33 26.86 -21.47
CA ASP A 316 11.43 26.64 -20.55
C ASP A 316 12.54 25.83 -21.21
N LEU A 317 12.19 24.79 -22.00
CA LEU A 317 13.17 24.02 -22.78
C LEU A 317 13.95 24.91 -23.75
N LYS A 318 13.27 25.80 -24.50
CA LYS A 318 13.94 26.74 -25.42
C LYS A 318 14.93 27.66 -24.68
N ARG A 319 14.57 28.16 -23.50
CA ARG A 319 15.46 28.99 -22.66
C ARG A 319 16.67 28.20 -22.18
N LEU A 320 16.45 26.98 -21.68
CA LEU A 320 17.51 26.10 -21.19
C LEU A 320 18.47 25.65 -22.30
N GLU A 321 17.97 25.35 -23.49
CA GLU A 321 18.79 24.99 -24.65
C GLU A 321 19.60 26.15 -25.19
N LYS A 322 19.03 27.37 -25.19
CA LYS A 322 19.77 28.59 -25.54
C LYS A 322 20.94 28.79 -24.58
N PHE A 323 20.68 28.69 -23.27
CA PHE A 323 21.71 28.80 -22.26
C PHE A 323 22.77 27.68 -22.39
N GLN A 324 22.36 26.45 -22.69
CA GLN A 324 23.28 25.33 -22.93
C GLN A 324 24.27 25.63 -24.07
N LYS A 325 23.78 26.19 -25.18
CA LYS A 325 24.63 26.58 -26.32
C LYS A 325 25.61 27.69 -25.93
N GLU A 326 25.12 28.68 -25.19
CA GLU A 326 25.96 29.77 -24.68
C GLU A 326 27.08 29.25 -23.77
N ILE A 327 26.77 28.42 -22.76
CA ILE A 327 27.79 27.89 -21.84
C ILE A 327 28.76 26.95 -22.55
N THR A 328 28.29 26.07 -23.44
CA THR A 328 29.15 25.14 -24.19
C THR A 328 30.13 25.88 -25.11
N SER A 329 29.75 27.04 -25.63
CA SER A 329 30.63 27.87 -26.46
C SER A 329 31.72 28.60 -25.67
N LYS A 330 31.42 29.00 -24.42
CA LYS A 330 32.32 29.78 -23.54
C LYS A 330 33.18 28.92 -22.62
N VAL A 331 32.69 27.73 -22.29
CA VAL A 331 33.23 26.86 -21.25
C VAL A 331 33.38 25.46 -21.84
N LYS A 332 34.47 25.20 -22.57
CA LYS A 332 34.78 23.86 -23.10
C LYS A 332 35.61 23.08 -22.09
N GLY A 333 35.05 22.05 -21.44
CA GLY A 333 35.78 21.03 -20.66
C GLY A 333 36.97 21.54 -19.84
N LYS A 334 38.16 21.62 -20.44
CA LYS A 334 39.41 22.16 -19.86
C LYS A 334 39.36 23.64 -19.46
N ASP A 335 38.45 24.43 -20.02
CA ASP A 335 38.28 25.86 -19.69
C ASP A 335 37.67 26.09 -18.29
N ILE A 336 36.95 25.10 -17.73
CA ILE A 336 36.42 25.13 -16.34
C ILE A 336 37.56 25.04 -15.32
N GLU A 337 38.65 24.39 -15.72
CA GLU A 337 39.84 24.21 -14.89
C GLU A 337 40.87 25.32 -15.10
N ASP A 338 40.69 26.19 -16.09
CA ASP A 338 41.66 27.25 -16.41
C ASP A 338 41.52 28.43 -15.44
N PRO A 339 42.47 28.63 -14.50
CA PRO A 339 42.39 29.70 -13.52
C PRO A 339 42.40 31.10 -14.18
N SER A 340 42.86 31.19 -15.43
CA SER A 340 42.89 32.45 -16.17
C SER A 340 41.53 32.91 -16.70
N LYS A 341 40.51 32.05 -16.72
CA LYS A 341 39.14 32.40 -17.17
C LYS A 341 38.12 32.51 -16.04
N VAL A 342 38.58 32.45 -14.79
CA VAL A 342 37.73 32.33 -13.60
C VAL A 342 36.67 33.43 -13.47
N ILE A 343 36.94 34.66 -13.93
CA ILE A 343 35.98 35.78 -13.89
C ILE A 343 34.89 35.62 -14.96
N GLU A 344 35.27 35.26 -16.19
CA GLU A 344 34.31 34.96 -17.26
C GLU A 344 33.44 33.76 -16.89
N PHE A 345 34.04 32.77 -16.23
CA PHE A 345 33.36 31.62 -15.67
C PHE A 345 32.35 32.04 -14.59
N GLY A 346 32.75 32.85 -13.61
CA GLY A 346 31.86 33.42 -12.60
C GLY A 346 30.66 34.17 -13.18
N GLN A 347 30.88 35.04 -14.16
CA GLN A 347 29.80 35.76 -14.84
C GLN A 347 28.85 34.81 -15.58
N THR A 348 29.39 33.75 -16.18
CA THR A 348 28.58 32.72 -16.86
C THR A 348 27.70 31.96 -15.87
N ILE A 349 28.20 31.67 -14.66
CA ILE A 349 27.42 31.05 -13.59
C ILE A 349 26.27 31.97 -13.16
N ILE A 350 26.55 33.25 -12.88
CA ILE A 350 25.53 34.24 -12.49
C ILE A 350 24.44 34.35 -13.57
N ASN A 351 24.84 34.39 -14.84
CA ASN A 351 23.89 34.41 -15.96
C ASN A 351 23.03 33.14 -16.00
N GLY A 352 23.63 31.97 -15.76
CA GLY A 352 22.91 30.70 -15.67
C GLY A 352 21.88 30.68 -14.55
N ILE A 353 22.24 31.17 -13.37
CA ILE A 353 21.32 31.29 -12.24
C ILE A 353 20.16 32.23 -12.59
N ASN A 354 20.41 33.34 -13.29
CA ASN A 354 19.36 34.25 -13.75
C ASN A 354 18.42 33.60 -14.79
N VAL A 355 18.94 32.76 -15.69
CA VAL A 355 18.10 31.96 -16.59
C VAL A 355 17.22 31.00 -15.80
N LEU A 356 17.77 30.31 -14.79
CA LEU A 356 17.02 29.38 -13.94
C LEU A 356 16.00 30.07 -13.02
N ARG A 357 16.19 31.35 -12.69
CA ARG A 357 15.18 32.16 -11.99
C ARG A 357 13.96 32.49 -12.86
N ALA A 358 14.14 32.50 -14.18
CA ALA A 358 13.09 32.90 -15.12
C ALA A 358 12.16 31.74 -15.55
N ILE A 359 12.53 30.49 -15.25
CA ILE A 359 11.71 29.31 -15.57
C ILE A 359 10.71 29.00 -14.46
N GLU A 360 9.70 28.19 -14.76
CA GLU A 360 8.82 27.67 -13.72
C GLU A 360 9.55 26.67 -12.81
N ALA A 361 9.31 26.76 -11.50
CA ALA A 361 9.95 25.92 -10.49
C ALA A 361 9.60 24.43 -10.74
N PRO A 362 10.61 23.54 -10.85
CA PRO A 362 10.37 22.10 -11.00
C PRO A 362 9.49 21.55 -9.88
N GLN A 363 8.51 20.72 -10.25
CA GLN A 363 7.60 20.06 -9.30
C GLN A 363 8.16 18.70 -8.85
N ASN A 364 9.30 18.71 -8.14
CA ASN A 364 9.94 17.45 -7.72
C ASN A 364 9.18 16.73 -6.61
N LEU A 365 8.54 17.49 -5.71
CA LEU A 365 7.64 16.94 -4.71
C LEU A 365 6.31 16.63 -5.39
N ARG A 366 6.04 15.35 -5.57
CA ARG A 366 4.77 14.84 -6.12
C ARG A 366 3.88 14.37 -4.97
N PRO A 367 2.56 14.65 -5.00
CA PRO A 367 1.64 14.09 -4.02
C PRO A 367 1.71 12.56 -4.00
N LEU A 368 1.68 11.95 -2.81
CA LEU A 368 1.90 10.50 -2.68
C LEU A 368 0.80 9.67 -3.37
N LYS A 369 -0.46 10.10 -3.34
CA LYS A 369 -1.60 9.38 -3.95
C LYS A 369 -1.42 9.13 -5.46
N PRO A 370 -1.24 10.15 -6.32
CA PRO A 370 -1.05 9.93 -7.75
C PRO A 370 0.26 9.21 -8.06
N PHE A 371 1.29 9.29 -7.21
CA PHE A 371 2.50 8.51 -7.37
C PHE A 371 2.26 7.01 -7.07
N ALA A 372 1.64 6.70 -5.93
CA ALA A 372 1.36 5.34 -5.49
C ALA A 372 0.39 4.64 -6.46
N ILE A 373 -0.66 5.33 -6.92
CA ILE A 373 -1.58 4.82 -7.95
C ILE A 373 -0.82 4.50 -9.23
N ASP A 374 0.03 5.41 -9.70
CA ASP A 374 0.80 5.23 -10.94
C ASP A 374 1.73 4.01 -10.86
N LYS A 375 2.51 3.88 -9.79
CA LYS A 375 3.47 2.78 -9.63
C LYS A 375 2.81 1.44 -9.31
N ALA A 376 1.83 1.41 -8.41
CA ALA A 376 1.11 0.18 -8.09
C ALA A 376 0.27 -0.32 -9.29
N SER A 377 -0.38 0.60 -10.03
CA SER A 377 -1.16 0.21 -11.22
C SER A 377 -0.31 -0.41 -12.31
N GLU A 378 0.93 0.06 -12.46
CA GLU A 378 1.88 -0.54 -13.40
C GLU A 378 2.16 -1.99 -13.02
N THR A 379 2.50 -2.26 -11.76
CA THR A 379 2.75 -3.61 -11.24
C THR A 379 1.53 -4.52 -11.42
N PHE A 380 0.34 -4.12 -10.98
CA PHE A 380 -0.87 -4.95 -11.11
C PHE A 380 -1.27 -5.18 -12.58
N SER A 381 -1.09 -4.17 -13.45
CA SER A 381 -1.33 -4.32 -14.89
C SER A 381 -0.37 -5.34 -15.52
N ASN A 382 0.89 -5.33 -15.11
CA ASN A 382 1.91 -6.25 -15.62
C ASN A 382 1.63 -7.69 -15.16
N LEU A 383 1.27 -7.89 -13.89
CA LEU A 383 0.90 -9.20 -13.36
C LEU A 383 -0.30 -9.79 -14.12
N ALA A 384 -1.36 -9.02 -14.31
CA ALA A 384 -2.54 -9.46 -15.04
C ALA A 384 -2.22 -9.75 -16.52
N LEU A 385 -1.44 -8.89 -17.18
CA LEU A 385 -1.05 -9.06 -18.58
C LEU A 385 -0.18 -10.31 -18.76
N LYS A 386 0.79 -10.51 -17.88
CA LYS A 386 1.66 -11.69 -17.88
C LYS A 386 0.86 -12.97 -17.61
N GLY A 387 -0.04 -12.92 -16.62
CA GLY A 387 -0.97 -14.01 -16.33
C GLY A 387 -1.83 -14.36 -17.54
N TYR A 388 -2.35 -13.37 -18.26
CA TYR A 388 -3.09 -13.60 -19.49
C TYR A 388 -2.21 -14.17 -20.61
N LYS A 389 -0.99 -13.65 -20.79
CA LYS A 389 -0.05 -14.16 -21.81
C LYS A 389 0.20 -15.65 -21.63
N GLU A 390 0.41 -16.08 -20.40
CA GLU A 390 0.79 -17.45 -20.07
C GLU A 390 -0.42 -18.40 -19.97
N PHE A 391 -1.47 -18.00 -19.25
CA PHE A 391 -2.57 -18.89 -18.88
C PHE A 391 -3.88 -18.62 -19.65
N LYS A 392 -3.91 -17.57 -20.49
CA LYS A 392 -5.05 -17.19 -21.34
C LYS A 392 -6.37 -17.13 -20.55
N ASN A 393 -7.33 -17.97 -20.93
CA ASN A 393 -8.66 -18.00 -20.32
C ASN A 393 -8.65 -18.48 -18.87
N SER A 394 -7.60 -19.18 -18.43
CA SER A 394 -7.41 -19.65 -17.04
C SER A 394 -6.52 -18.73 -16.20
N ALA A 395 -6.20 -17.53 -16.70
CA ALA A 395 -5.40 -16.57 -15.96
C ALA A 395 -6.03 -16.24 -14.59
N PRO A 396 -5.23 -16.26 -13.50
CA PRO A 396 -5.73 -15.82 -12.21
C PRO A 396 -6.26 -14.39 -12.23
N ILE A 397 -7.27 -14.12 -11.39
CA ILE A 397 -7.83 -12.79 -11.20
C ILE A 397 -7.01 -12.08 -10.13
N ILE A 398 -6.38 -10.97 -10.50
CA ILE A 398 -5.66 -10.10 -9.57
C ILE A 398 -6.69 -9.21 -8.86
N SER A 399 -6.92 -9.51 -7.59
CA SER A 399 -7.86 -8.82 -6.72
C SER A 399 -7.07 -8.01 -5.69
N VAL A 400 -7.19 -6.69 -5.74
CA VAL A 400 -6.39 -5.78 -4.92
C VAL A 400 -7.18 -5.35 -3.70
N GLU A 401 -6.58 -5.50 -2.53
CA GLU A 401 -7.21 -5.29 -1.23
C GLU A 401 -6.83 -3.94 -0.61
N ASN A 402 -7.80 -3.30 0.05
CA ASN A 402 -7.52 -2.15 0.92
C ASN A 402 -6.74 -2.63 2.15
N PRO A 403 -5.51 -2.17 2.42
CA PRO A 403 -4.83 -2.48 3.67
C PRO A 403 -5.55 -1.84 4.86
N PRO A 404 -5.20 -2.24 6.10
CA PRO A 404 -5.69 -1.59 7.32
C PRO A 404 -5.58 -0.06 7.27
N ALA A 405 -6.61 0.64 7.78
CA ALA A 405 -6.64 2.10 7.76
C ALA A 405 -5.39 2.71 8.44
N GLY A 406 -4.80 3.69 7.77
CA GLY A 406 -3.54 4.31 8.18
C GLY A 406 -2.34 3.92 7.32
N GLY A 407 -2.50 2.98 6.39
CA GLY A 407 -1.59 2.81 5.23
C GLY A 407 -2.06 3.59 4.01
N ALA A 408 -1.23 3.63 2.96
CA ALA A 408 -1.65 4.19 1.67
C ALA A 408 -2.64 3.29 0.93
N LEU A 409 -3.42 3.90 0.03
CA LEU A 409 -4.34 3.17 -0.86
C LEU A 409 -5.34 2.30 -0.08
N SER A 410 -5.67 2.71 1.16
CA SER A 410 -6.60 2.04 2.07
C SER A 410 -8.03 2.53 1.90
N ARG A 411 -8.25 3.64 1.19
CA ARG A 411 -9.57 4.25 0.99
C ARG A 411 -10.22 3.80 -0.32
N ALA A 412 -11.54 3.85 -0.36
CA ALA A 412 -12.33 3.38 -1.48
C ALA A 412 -12.10 4.18 -2.77
N ASP A 413 -11.93 5.48 -2.67
CA ASP A 413 -11.66 6.34 -3.82
C ASP A 413 -10.25 6.08 -4.39
N GLU A 414 -9.26 5.86 -3.52
CA GLU A 414 -7.90 5.47 -3.89
C GLU A 414 -7.88 4.12 -4.61
N LEU A 415 -8.57 3.11 -4.08
CA LEU A 415 -8.70 1.81 -4.75
C LEU A 415 -9.44 1.90 -6.08
N ARG A 416 -10.55 2.66 -6.14
CA ARG A 416 -11.28 2.89 -7.40
C ARG A 416 -10.37 3.47 -8.46
N ASP A 417 -9.57 4.48 -8.10
CA ASP A 417 -8.67 5.15 -9.03
C ASP A 417 -7.50 4.22 -9.43
N LEU A 418 -6.96 3.44 -8.49
CA LEU A 418 -6.00 2.38 -8.76
C LEU A 418 -6.55 1.33 -9.74
N MET A 419 -7.79 0.90 -9.58
CA MET A 419 -8.43 -0.07 -10.48
C MET A 419 -8.62 0.48 -11.88
N LYS A 420 -9.08 1.74 -11.99
CA LYS A 420 -9.23 2.40 -13.29
C LYS A 420 -7.90 2.50 -14.01
N GLU A 421 -6.85 2.93 -13.32
CA GLU A 421 -5.52 3.09 -13.93
C GLU A 421 -4.89 1.73 -14.28
N SER A 422 -5.03 0.72 -13.40
CA SER A 422 -4.52 -0.64 -13.66
C SER A 422 -5.18 -1.27 -14.88
N ARG A 423 -6.51 -1.15 -15.00
CA ARG A 423 -7.26 -1.65 -16.16
C ARG A 423 -6.92 -0.90 -17.45
N LYS A 424 -6.72 0.42 -17.36
CA LYS A 424 -6.29 1.26 -18.49
C LYS A 424 -4.91 0.82 -18.99
N LYS A 425 -3.91 0.74 -18.10
CA LYS A 425 -2.55 0.29 -18.45
C LYS A 425 -2.54 -1.13 -19.01
N PHE A 426 -3.33 -2.05 -18.44
CA PHE A 426 -3.51 -3.39 -19.02
C PHE A 426 -4.05 -3.30 -20.45
N ALA A 427 -5.10 -2.52 -20.68
CA ALA A 427 -5.75 -2.46 -21.99
C ALA A 427 -4.85 -1.83 -23.06
N GLU A 428 -4.08 -0.80 -22.71
CA GLU A 428 -3.07 -0.17 -23.59
C GLU A 428 -1.96 -1.16 -23.97
N LYS A 429 -1.42 -1.88 -22.99
CA LYS A 429 -0.40 -2.91 -23.21
C LYS A 429 -0.94 -4.12 -23.97
N ALA A 430 -2.17 -4.56 -23.70
CA ALA A 430 -2.78 -5.68 -24.41
C ALA A 430 -3.06 -5.34 -25.89
N GLN A 431 -3.44 -4.09 -26.20
CA GLN A 431 -3.58 -3.65 -27.59
C GLN A 431 -2.23 -3.59 -28.30
N SER A 432 -1.23 -2.96 -27.68
CA SER A 432 0.10 -2.78 -28.30
C SER A 432 0.92 -4.06 -28.39
N GLU A 433 0.87 -4.93 -27.38
CA GLU A 433 1.71 -6.13 -27.29
C GLU A 433 1.01 -7.41 -27.77
N LEU A 434 -0.31 -7.49 -27.72
CA LEU A 434 -1.09 -8.69 -28.11
C LEU A 434 -1.97 -8.47 -29.34
N GLY A 435 -2.05 -7.25 -29.87
CA GLY A 435 -2.90 -6.91 -31.02
C GLY A 435 -4.40 -7.05 -30.72
N MET A 436 -4.81 -6.98 -29.44
CA MET A 436 -6.23 -7.03 -29.08
C MET A 436 -6.98 -5.80 -29.59
N SER A 437 -8.27 -5.96 -29.87
CA SER A 437 -9.15 -4.81 -30.03
C SER A 437 -9.35 -4.10 -28.69
N GLU A 438 -9.64 -2.80 -28.71
CA GLU A 438 -9.90 -2.01 -27.50
C GLU A 438 -11.01 -2.61 -26.63
N SER A 439 -12.09 -3.09 -27.27
CA SER A 439 -13.24 -3.72 -26.59
C SER A 439 -12.84 -5.01 -25.88
N GLU A 440 -12.07 -5.86 -26.55
CA GLU A 440 -11.60 -7.12 -25.95
C GLU A 440 -10.59 -6.85 -24.83
N ALA A 441 -9.65 -5.92 -25.04
CA ALA A 441 -8.68 -5.53 -24.04
C ALA A 441 -9.35 -5.00 -22.76
N LYS A 442 -10.37 -4.12 -22.90
CA LYS A 442 -11.16 -3.62 -21.78
C LYS A 442 -11.94 -4.74 -21.05
N LYS A 443 -12.52 -5.66 -21.81
CA LYS A 443 -13.25 -6.82 -21.24
C LYS A 443 -12.32 -7.75 -20.45
N GLN A 444 -11.13 -8.03 -20.96
CA GLN A 444 -10.13 -8.83 -20.25
C GLN A 444 -9.59 -8.09 -19.02
N ALA A 445 -9.35 -6.79 -19.11
CA ALA A 445 -8.96 -5.97 -17.96
C ALA A 445 -10.02 -6.01 -16.85
N GLU A 446 -11.31 -5.85 -17.20
CA GLU A 446 -12.42 -5.94 -16.25
C GLU A 446 -12.56 -7.36 -15.68
N LYS A 447 -12.28 -8.41 -16.46
CA LYS A 447 -12.30 -9.80 -15.97
C LYS A 447 -11.20 -10.02 -14.92
N LEU A 448 -9.96 -9.66 -15.25
CA LEU A 448 -8.76 -10.07 -14.54
C LEU A 448 -8.32 -9.15 -13.40
N ILE A 449 -8.80 -7.90 -13.37
CA ILE A 449 -8.40 -6.93 -12.34
C ILE A 449 -9.63 -6.45 -11.58
N GLY A 450 -9.62 -6.59 -10.25
CA GLY A 450 -10.69 -6.08 -9.39
C GLY A 450 -10.24 -5.88 -7.95
N ILE A 451 -11.22 -5.72 -7.05
CA ILE A 451 -10.99 -5.41 -5.64
C ILE A 451 -11.38 -6.60 -4.76
N THR A 452 -10.52 -6.88 -3.78
CA THR A 452 -10.91 -7.57 -2.56
C THR A 452 -11.31 -6.51 -1.55
N TRP A 453 -12.56 -6.48 -1.14
CA TRP A 453 -13.01 -5.52 -0.13
C TRP A 453 -12.94 -6.17 1.23
N ASP A 454 -12.01 -5.72 2.08
CA ASP A 454 -11.98 -6.10 3.48
C ASP A 454 -12.73 -5.07 4.32
N VAL A 455 -13.82 -5.56 4.92
CA VAL A 455 -14.77 -4.77 5.71
C VAL A 455 -14.22 -4.40 7.10
N GLY A 456 -13.29 -5.18 7.64
CA GLY A 456 -12.62 -4.88 8.89
C GLY A 456 -11.59 -3.76 8.73
N HIS A 457 -10.77 -3.82 7.68
CA HIS A 457 -9.78 -2.80 7.34
C HIS A 457 -10.41 -1.43 7.17
N ILE A 458 -11.54 -1.32 6.43
CA ILE A 458 -12.21 -0.04 6.26
C ILE A 458 -12.87 0.43 7.56
N ASN A 459 -13.39 -0.47 8.41
CA ASN A 459 -13.99 -0.06 9.69
C ASN A 459 -12.99 0.67 10.62
N MET A 460 -11.69 0.42 10.44
CA MET A 460 -10.63 1.12 11.18
C MET A 460 -10.53 2.62 10.88
N ILE A 461 -11.21 3.17 9.87
CA ILE A 461 -11.23 4.63 9.67
C ILE A 461 -11.93 5.37 10.83
N ARG A 462 -12.73 4.66 11.64
CA ARG A 462 -13.38 5.22 12.84
C ARG A 462 -12.40 5.80 13.85
N LYS A 463 -11.17 5.28 13.92
CA LYS A 463 -10.10 5.87 14.77
C LYS A 463 -9.72 7.31 14.38
N PHE A 464 -10.06 7.73 13.16
CA PHE A 464 -9.90 9.11 12.68
C PHE A 464 -11.18 9.95 12.83
N GLY A 465 -12.18 9.45 13.57
CA GLY A 465 -13.43 10.15 13.90
C GLY A 465 -14.56 9.97 12.88
N TYR A 466 -14.35 9.18 11.82
CA TYR A 466 -15.37 8.87 10.82
C TYR A 466 -16.53 8.07 11.44
N GLN A 467 -17.72 8.26 10.90
CA GLN A 467 -18.94 7.62 11.37
C GLN A 467 -19.35 6.47 10.44
N GLU A 468 -20.27 5.63 10.89
CA GLU A 468 -20.80 4.52 10.09
C GLU A 468 -21.26 4.96 8.70
N SER A 469 -21.91 6.12 8.57
CA SER A 469 -22.34 6.66 7.28
C SER A 469 -21.20 6.87 6.29
N ASP A 470 -20.01 7.25 6.78
CA ASP A 470 -18.83 7.42 5.92
C ASP A 470 -18.34 6.07 5.40
N LEU A 471 -18.28 5.04 6.25
CA LEU A 471 -17.90 3.67 5.87
C LEU A 471 -18.83 3.12 4.78
N LEU A 472 -20.13 3.39 4.89
CA LEU A 472 -21.10 2.95 3.89
C LEU A 472 -20.89 3.64 2.52
N GLU A 473 -20.48 4.91 2.50
CA GLU A 473 -20.14 5.61 1.25
C GLU A 473 -18.83 5.09 0.64
N GLU A 474 -17.85 4.71 1.47
CA GLU A 474 -16.64 4.00 1.02
C GLU A 474 -17.03 2.70 0.30
N THR A 475 -17.81 1.84 0.96
CA THR A 475 -18.28 0.57 0.38
C THR A 475 -19.04 0.78 -0.94
N LYS A 476 -19.90 1.79 -1.01
CA LYS A 476 -20.64 2.15 -2.24
C LYS A 476 -19.72 2.58 -3.38
N THR A 477 -18.63 3.28 -3.07
CA THR A 477 -17.66 3.77 -4.04
C THR A 477 -16.91 2.64 -4.74
N VAL A 478 -16.53 1.59 -4.01
CA VAL A 478 -15.81 0.43 -4.56
C VAL A 478 -16.70 -0.67 -5.11
N ALA A 479 -17.98 -0.75 -4.71
CA ALA A 479 -18.89 -1.83 -5.07
C ALA A 479 -18.84 -2.28 -6.55
N PRO A 480 -18.75 -1.39 -7.57
CA PRO A 480 -18.69 -1.81 -8.98
C PRO A 480 -17.42 -2.59 -9.38
N PHE A 481 -16.37 -2.56 -8.55
CA PHE A 481 -15.06 -3.15 -8.82
C PHE A 481 -14.79 -4.41 -7.97
N VAL A 482 -15.63 -4.68 -6.97
CA VAL A 482 -15.48 -5.80 -6.03
C VAL A 482 -15.64 -7.12 -6.78
N LYS A 483 -14.66 -8.01 -6.60
CA LYS A 483 -14.64 -9.39 -7.09
C LYS A 483 -14.47 -10.42 -5.99
N HIS A 484 -14.07 -9.97 -4.80
CA HIS A 484 -13.78 -10.79 -3.65
C HIS A 484 -14.08 -9.99 -2.37
N ILE A 485 -14.45 -10.66 -1.29
CA ILE A 485 -14.76 -10.00 -0.02
C ILE A 485 -14.04 -10.75 1.08
N HIS A 486 -13.28 -10.02 1.89
CA HIS A 486 -12.80 -10.50 3.17
C HIS A 486 -13.73 -10.00 4.27
N LEU A 487 -14.09 -10.91 5.17
CA LEU A 487 -15.03 -10.73 6.25
C LEU A 487 -14.30 -10.87 7.57
N SER A 488 -14.06 -9.75 8.22
CA SER A 488 -13.48 -9.67 9.55
C SER A 488 -14.21 -8.58 10.34
N ASP A 489 -14.38 -8.80 11.64
CA ASP A 489 -15.02 -7.85 12.55
C ASP A 489 -13.98 -7.21 13.46
N ASN A 490 -14.24 -5.99 13.92
CA ASN A 490 -13.40 -5.30 14.88
C ASN A 490 -14.17 -4.13 15.51
N PHE A 491 -13.52 -3.36 16.36
CA PHE A 491 -14.13 -2.22 17.07
C PHE A 491 -13.87 -0.87 16.40
N GLY A 492 -13.23 -0.84 15.22
CA GLY A 492 -12.91 0.36 14.45
C GLY A 492 -11.60 1.06 14.86
N MET A 493 -10.78 0.42 15.69
CA MET A 493 -9.52 0.96 16.21
C MET A 493 -8.30 0.24 15.65
N GLU A 494 -8.18 -1.04 15.99
CA GLU A 494 -7.04 -1.89 15.67
C GLU A 494 -7.45 -3.04 14.76
N HIS A 495 -6.46 -3.62 14.09
CA HIS A 495 -6.65 -4.78 13.23
C HIS A 495 -6.76 -6.07 14.06
N THR A 496 -7.94 -6.33 14.62
CA THR A 496 -8.18 -7.46 15.55
C THR A 496 -8.67 -8.76 14.87
N GLU A 497 -9.23 -8.66 13.66
CA GLU A 497 -9.73 -9.80 12.85
C GLU A 497 -10.65 -10.77 13.63
N LEU A 498 -11.72 -10.26 14.26
CA LEU A 498 -12.69 -11.09 14.97
C LEU A 498 -13.67 -11.77 14.01
N PRO A 499 -14.30 -12.89 14.41
CA PRO A 499 -15.43 -13.44 13.68
C PRO A 499 -16.56 -12.40 13.58
N MET A 500 -17.27 -12.41 12.45
CA MET A 500 -18.42 -11.53 12.22
C MET A 500 -19.45 -11.62 13.36
N GLY A 501 -20.00 -10.48 13.76
CA GLY A 501 -20.97 -10.37 14.86
C GLY A 501 -20.34 -10.23 16.25
N MET A 502 -19.01 -10.17 16.35
CA MET A 502 -18.28 -9.95 17.60
C MET A 502 -17.69 -8.54 17.75
N GLY A 503 -17.84 -7.69 16.73
CA GLY A 503 -17.40 -6.30 16.74
C GLY A 503 -18.52 -5.34 16.36
N ASN A 504 -18.18 -4.27 15.64
CA ASN A 504 -19.10 -3.21 15.27
C ASN A 504 -19.05 -2.85 13.77
N VAL A 505 -18.52 -3.74 12.92
CA VAL A 505 -18.57 -3.57 11.46
C VAL A 505 -20.04 -3.59 10.99
N PRO A 506 -20.51 -2.58 10.23
CA PRO A 506 -21.90 -2.48 9.77
C PRO A 506 -22.21 -3.40 8.59
N ILE A 507 -21.75 -4.65 8.64
CA ILE A 507 -21.71 -5.59 7.51
C ILE A 507 -23.07 -5.78 6.84
N LYS A 508 -24.17 -5.73 7.60
CA LYS A 508 -25.53 -5.83 7.04
C LYS A 508 -25.75 -4.79 5.94
N ARG A 509 -25.46 -3.54 6.26
CA ARG A 509 -25.68 -2.41 5.36
C ARG A 509 -24.64 -2.40 4.24
N GLU A 510 -23.40 -2.79 4.54
CA GLU A 510 -22.36 -2.91 3.51
C GLU A 510 -22.71 -3.97 2.47
N MET A 511 -23.16 -5.15 2.88
CA MET A 511 -23.61 -6.20 1.96
C MET A 511 -24.81 -5.76 1.13
N GLU A 512 -25.77 -5.03 1.70
CA GLU A 512 -26.91 -4.47 0.96
C GLU A 512 -26.47 -3.44 -0.10
N ILE A 513 -25.46 -2.62 0.21
CA ILE A 513 -24.86 -1.68 -0.74
C ILE A 513 -24.11 -2.45 -1.84
N LEU A 514 -23.29 -3.43 -1.47
CA LEU A 514 -22.58 -4.27 -2.43
C LEU A 514 -23.58 -4.95 -3.37
N GLU A 515 -24.63 -5.58 -2.86
CA GLU A 515 -25.67 -6.22 -3.68
C GLU A 515 -26.38 -5.25 -4.63
N LYS A 516 -26.58 -4.00 -4.19
CA LYS A 516 -27.26 -2.97 -4.97
C LYS A 516 -26.39 -2.38 -6.09
N TYR A 517 -25.11 -2.16 -5.83
CA TYR A 517 -24.21 -1.40 -6.73
C TYR A 517 -23.12 -2.26 -7.39
N GLY A 518 -22.84 -3.43 -6.84
CA GLY A 518 -21.84 -4.37 -7.33
C GLY A 518 -22.39 -5.35 -8.37
N LYS A 519 -21.48 -6.00 -9.09
CA LYS A 519 -21.83 -7.00 -10.11
C LYS A 519 -21.69 -8.40 -9.54
N LYS A 520 -22.79 -9.17 -9.53
CA LYS A 520 -22.79 -10.60 -9.12
C LYS A 520 -22.26 -10.85 -7.70
N ILE A 521 -22.53 -9.95 -6.75
CA ILE A 521 -22.08 -10.08 -5.34
C ILE A 521 -22.53 -11.39 -4.67
N LYS A 522 -23.68 -11.94 -5.08
CA LYS A 522 -24.16 -13.24 -4.59
C LYS A 522 -23.26 -14.40 -5.00
N ASP A 523 -22.60 -14.30 -6.16
CA ASP A 523 -21.71 -15.33 -6.71
C ASP A 523 -20.27 -15.15 -6.23
N ILE A 524 -19.92 -13.99 -5.67
CA ILE A 524 -18.59 -13.68 -5.15
C ILE A 524 -18.33 -14.45 -3.85
N LYS A 525 -17.15 -15.06 -3.79
CA LYS A 525 -16.65 -15.77 -2.60
C LYS A 525 -16.36 -14.77 -1.47
N LYS A 526 -16.74 -15.16 -0.26
CA LYS A 526 -16.60 -14.35 0.96
C LYS A 526 -15.71 -15.13 1.92
N ILE A 527 -14.51 -14.63 2.18
CA ILE A 527 -13.54 -15.32 3.04
C ILE A 527 -13.61 -14.71 4.43
N VAL A 528 -13.84 -15.54 5.45
CA VAL A 528 -13.85 -15.11 6.85
C VAL A 528 -12.41 -14.97 7.34
N GLU A 529 -11.83 -13.80 7.10
CA GLU A 529 -10.44 -13.51 7.41
C GLU A 529 -10.25 -13.23 8.91
N THR A 530 -10.00 -14.32 9.63
CA THR A 530 -9.75 -14.33 11.08
C THR A 530 -8.33 -14.86 11.36
N GLY A 531 -7.44 -14.63 10.39
CA GLY A 531 -6.21 -15.38 10.10
C GLY A 531 -5.15 -15.32 11.20
N GLY A 532 -5.01 -14.21 11.91
CA GLY A 532 -3.94 -14.03 12.88
C GLY A 532 -4.35 -14.39 14.33
N PRO A 533 -5.02 -13.47 15.04
CA PRO A 533 -5.25 -13.61 16.48
C PRO A 533 -6.13 -14.80 16.84
N TRP A 534 -7.21 -15.03 16.08
CA TRP A 534 -8.16 -16.10 16.39
C TRP A 534 -7.52 -17.48 16.29
N PHE A 535 -6.77 -17.75 15.22
CA PHE A 535 -6.08 -19.04 15.06
C PHE A 535 -4.92 -19.21 16.05
N ARG A 536 -4.21 -18.14 16.41
CA ARG A 536 -3.18 -18.19 17.45
C ARG A 536 -3.76 -18.61 18.80
N ASP A 537 -4.85 -17.96 19.20
CA ASP A 537 -5.31 -17.98 20.59
C ASP A 537 -6.32 -19.11 20.83
N TYR A 538 -7.22 -19.35 19.87
CA TYR A 538 -8.29 -20.35 20.00
C TYR A 538 -8.05 -21.64 19.20
N LYS A 539 -7.16 -21.61 18.19
CA LYS A 539 -6.78 -22.78 17.37
C LYS A 539 -7.95 -23.52 16.71
N VAL A 540 -9.08 -22.83 16.48
CA VAL A 540 -10.29 -23.38 15.86
C VAL A 540 -10.75 -22.49 14.72
N THR A 541 -11.35 -23.08 13.69
CA THR A 541 -12.01 -22.30 12.61
C THR A 541 -13.29 -21.67 13.16
N PRO A 542 -13.52 -20.35 12.98
CA PRO A 542 -14.71 -19.67 13.49
C PRO A 542 -15.98 -19.96 12.66
N PHE A 543 -16.09 -21.20 12.17
CA PHE A 543 -17.15 -21.64 11.26
C PHE A 543 -18.54 -21.44 11.89
N ALA A 544 -18.74 -21.96 13.10
CA ALA A 544 -20.01 -21.85 13.81
C ALA A 544 -20.36 -20.40 14.15
N GLN A 545 -19.36 -19.59 14.53
CA GLN A 545 -19.51 -18.17 14.86
C GLN A 545 -20.00 -17.38 13.64
N THR A 546 -19.36 -17.56 12.47
CA THR A 546 -19.78 -16.90 11.23
C THR A 546 -21.20 -17.30 10.84
N LEU A 547 -21.52 -18.59 10.83
CA LEU A 547 -22.84 -19.05 10.41
C LEU A 547 -23.95 -18.56 11.34
N ASN A 548 -23.67 -18.47 12.65
CA ASN A 548 -24.56 -17.87 13.63
C ASN A 548 -24.79 -16.38 13.31
N ALA A 549 -23.73 -15.60 13.11
CA ALA A 549 -23.84 -14.17 12.84
C ALA A 549 -24.67 -13.86 11.59
N PHE A 550 -24.46 -14.62 10.50
CA PHE A 550 -25.23 -14.47 9.26
C PHE A 550 -26.59 -15.16 9.29
N GLY A 551 -26.92 -15.93 10.33
CA GLY A 551 -28.14 -16.75 10.38
C GLY A 551 -28.27 -17.66 9.17
N SER A 552 -27.18 -18.33 8.79
CA SER A 552 -27.22 -19.29 7.69
C SER A 552 -28.15 -20.45 8.05
N PRO A 553 -28.88 -21.03 7.08
CA PRO A 553 -29.70 -22.21 7.33
C PRO A 553 -28.83 -23.42 7.67
N VAL A 554 -29.30 -24.27 8.59
CA VAL A 554 -28.58 -25.50 9.01
C VAL A 554 -28.60 -26.55 7.89
N TYR A 555 -29.67 -26.61 7.09
CA TYR A 555 -29.81 -27.50 5.93
C TYR A 555 -30.61 -26.83 4.80
N SER A 556 -30.54 -27.38 3.59
CA SER A 556 -31.07 -26.76 2.36
C SER A 556 -32.60 -26.85 2.17
N MET A 557 -33.33 -27.47 3.10
CA MET A 557 -34.78 -27.64 2.99
C MET A 557 -35.53 -26.32 3.26
N GLN A 558 -36.69 -26.16 2.63
CA GLN A 558 -37.60 -25.05 2.90
C GLN A 558 -38.01 -25.08 4.39
N MET A 559 -37.95 -23.93 5.08
CA MET A 559 -38.20 -23.80 6.53
C MET A 559 -37.14 -24.44 7.46
N ALA A 560 -35.88 -24.58 7.01
CA ALA A 560 -34.80 -25.02 7.89
C ALA A 560 -34.55 -24.04 9.07
N PRO A 561 -34.23 -24.55 10.27
CA PRO A 561 -33.75 -23.71 11.36
C PRO A 561 -32.40 -23.10 10.97
N TYR A 562 -32.11 -21.95 11.55
CA TYR A 562 -30.87 -21.21 11.32
C TYR A 562 -29.83 -21.50 12.40
N TRP A 563 -28.55 -21.29 12.09
CA TRP A 563 -27.46 -21.52 13.04
C TRP A 563 -27.58 -20.67 14.32
N ASN A 564 -28.12 -19.45 14.24
CA ASN A 564 -28.41 -18.62 15.41
C ASN A 564 -29.54 -19.16 16.31
N GLN A 565 -30.47 -19.93 15.72
CA GLN A 565 -31.49 -20.65 16.47
C GLN A 565 -30.92 -21.93 17.09
N ALA A 566 -30.02 -22.61 16.38
CA ALA A 566 -29.43 -23.88 16.81
C ALA A 566 -28.55 -23.74 18.07
N VAL A 567 -27.76 -22.66 18.19
CA VAL A 567 -26.90 -22.42 19.36
C VAL A 567 -27.72 -22.23 20.64
N SER A 568 -28.89 -21.61 20.52
CA SER A 568 -29.85 -21.40 21.62
C SER A 568 -30.65 -22.67 21.95
N ASN A 569 -30.74 -23.58 20.98
CA ASN A 569 -31.39 -24.89 21.07
C ASN A 569 -30.47 -26.01 21.57
N TYR A 570 -29.31 -25.69 22.18
CA TYR A 570 -28.64 -26.60 23.13
C TYR A 570 -29.49 -26.75 24.42
N GLY A 571 -30.78 -27.07 24.27
CA GLY A 571 -31.48 -27.85 25.27
C GLY A 571 -30.81 -29.21 25.25
N GLY A 572 -30.22 -29.62 26.37
CA GLY A 572 -29.51 -30.88 26.48
C GLY A 572 -30.28 -31.99 25.76
N TYR A 573 -29.63 -32.64 24.80
CA TYR A 573 -30.10 -33.94 24.32
C TYR A 573 -30.42 -34.75 25.57
N PHE A 574 -31.70 -35.13 25.70
CA PHE A 574 -32.33 -35.70 26.89
C PHE A 574 -31.35 -36.52 27.74
N SER A 575 -30.67 -35.89 28.71
CA SER A 575 -29.67 -36.56 29.54
C SER A 575 -30.35 -37.22 30.73
N GLY A 576 -31.39 -38.01 30.44
CA GLY A 576 -32.23 -38.62 31.46
C GLY A 576 -32.94 -37.62 32.40
N LEU A 577 -33.81 -38.15 33.24
CA LEU A 577 -34.64 -37.38 34.16
C LEU A 577 -33.88 -36.74 35.34
N GLY A 578 -32.56 -36.56 35.28
CA GLY A 578 -31.78 -36.11 36.44
C GLY A 578 -32.08 -36.90 37.73
N PRO A 579 -31.71 -36.41 38.92
CA PRO A 579 -32.03 -37.05 40.19
C PRO A 579 -33.48 -36.75 40.65
N ILE A 580 -34.44 -36.68 39.73
CA ILE A 580 -35.85 -36.46 40.07
C ILE A 580 -36.48 -37.76 40.63
N ASN A 581 -35.88 -38.91 40.32
CA ASN A 581 -36.29 -40.19 40.87
C ASN A 581 -35.51 -40.52 42.15
N PRO A 582 -36.12 -41.22 43.14
CA PRO A 582 -35.42 -41.66 44.34
C PRO A 582 -34.15 -42.43 43.99
N GLN A 583 -33.10 -42.32 44.81
CA GLN A 583 -31.79 -42.95 44.57
C GLN A 583 -31.88 -44.47 44.31
N PHE A 584 -32.90 -45.11 44.90
CA PHE A 584 -33.25 -46.51 44.62
C PHE A 584 -33.57 -46.77 43.13
N HIS A 585 -34.30 -45.90 42.46
CA HIS A 585 -34.64 -46.06 41.04
C HIS A 585 -33.41 -45.94 40.14
N HIS A 586 -32.45 -45.07 40.48
CA HIS A 586 -31.19 -44.98 39.76
C HIS A 586 -30.30 -46.20 39.97
N SER A 587 -30.31 -46.78 41.18
CA SER A 587 -29.56 -48.00 41.47
C SER A 587 -30.14 -49.25 40.79
N VAL A 588 -31.47 -49.32 40.64
CA VAL A 588 -32.15 -50.48 40.07
C VAL A 588 -32.26 -50.40 38.56
N TYR A 589 -32.54 -49.21 38.00
CA TYR A 589 -32.87 -49.05 36.57
C TYR A 589 -31.85 -48.23 35.77
N GLY A 590 -30.83 -47.66 36.40
CA GLY A 590 -29.84 -46.81 35.71
C GLY A 590 -30.40 -45.43 35.33
N ALA A 591 -29.51 -44.48 35.06
CA ALA A 591 -29.92 -43.16 34.59
C ALA A 591 -30.55 -43.28 33.19
N GLY A 592 -31.83 -42.92 33.07
CA GLY A 592 -32.56 -43.06 31.80
C GLY A 592 -33.02 -44.48 31.48
N PHE A 593 -33.16 -45.37 32.48
CA PHE A 593 -33.62 -46.75 32.33
C PHE A 593 -32.64 -47.68 31.59
N SER A 594 -31.36 -47.32 31.57
CA SER A 594 -30.28 -48.07 30.92
C SER A 594 -30.08 -49.49 31.45
N ASN A 595 -30.57 -49.81 32.66
CA ASN A 595 -30.48 -51.14 33.26
C ASN A 595 -31.81 -51.92 33.22
N ILE A 596 -32.85 -51.43 32.54
CA ILE A 596 -34.07 -52.23 32.35
C ILE A 596 -33.74 -53.38 31.37
N PRO A 597 -34.03 -54.65 31.73
CA PRO A 597 -33.92 -55.77 30.80
C PRO A 597 -34.81 -55.56 29.57
N ILE A 598 -34.35 -55.95 28.38
CA ILE A 598 -35.09 -55.81 27.12
C ILE A 598 -36.49 -56.43 27.21
N ASP A 599 -36.64 -57.56 27.93
CA ASP A 599 -37.91 -58.26 28.12
C ASP A 599 -38.96 -57.48 28.93
N LEU A 600 -38.55 -56.42 29.63
CA LEU A 600 -39.40 -55.53 30.42
C LEU A 600 -39.55 -54.13 29.79
N GLY A 601 -39.19 -53.98 28.51
CA GLY A 601 -39.27 -52.71 27.78
C GLY A 601 -38.01 -51.85 27.87
N GLY A 602 -36.88 -52.44 28.27
CA GLY A 602 -35.57 -51.78 28.26
C GLY A 602 -35.06 -51.46 26.87
N GLN A 603 -34.22 -50.43 26.76
CA GLN A 603 -33.70 -49.95 25.49
C GLN A 603 -32.79 -51.04 24.85
N MET A 604 -33.19 -51.59 23.71
CA MET A 604 -32.34 -52.50 22.93
C MET A 604 -31.07 -51.76 22.48
N GLU A 605 -29.89 -52.26 22.84
CA GLU A 605 -28.65 -51.88 22.15
C GLU A 605 -28.79 -52.26 20.67
N GLY A 606 -28.91 -51.27 19.78
CA GLY A 606 -28.86 -51.51 18.33
C GLY A 606 -29.77 -50.67 17.42
N GLN A 607 -30.56 -49.71 17.89
CA GLN A 607 -31.25 -48.77 16.98
C GLN A 607 -30.83 -47.32 17.23
N SER A 608 -29.67 -46.96 16.67
CA SER A 608 -29.39 -45.59 16.28
C SER A 608 -30.33 -45.22 15.13
N ARG A 609 -31.24 -44.27 15.34
CA ARG A 609 -31.97 -43.61 14.25
C ARG A 609 -31.07 -42.55 13.62
N LEU A 610 -30.13 -42.99 12.80
CA LEU A 610 -29.48 -42.17 11.78
C LEU A 610 -29.19 -43.05 10.57
N SER A 611 -29.91 -42.78 9.48
CA SER A 611 -29.82 -43.47 8.19
C SER A 611 -28.47 -43.21 7.53
N GLY A 612 -27.79 -44.25 7.03
CA GLY A 612 -26.76 -44.04 6.01
C GLY A 612 -25.58 -45.01 5.92
N ALA A 613 -25.59 -46.19 6.55
CA ALA A 613 -24.61 -47.23 6.23
C ALA A 613 -25.17 -48.19 5.16
N PRO A 614 -24.46 -48.47 4.06
CA PRO A 614 -24.92 -49.45 3.08
C PRO A 614 -24.81 -50.85 3.66
N ILE A 615 -25.83 -51.66 3.38
CA ILE A 615 -25.82 -53.10 3.64
C ILE A 615 -25.25 -53.76 2.39
N ASP A 616 -23.98 -54.17 2.46
CA ASP A 616 -23.52 -55.57 2.30
C ASP A 616 -22.13 -55.72 2.95
#